data_AF-A0A081CKS9-F1
#
_entry.id   AF-A0A081CKS9-F1
#
_cell.length_a   1.000
_cell.length_b   1.000
_cell.length_c   1.000
_cell.angle_alpha   90.00
_cell.angle_beta   90.00
_cell.angle_gamma   90.00
#
_symmetry.space_group_name_H-M   'P 1'
#
loop_
_entity.id
_entity.type
_entity.pdbx_description
1 polymer ?
#
loop_
_entity_poly.entity_id
_entity_poly.type
_entity_poly.pdbx_seq_one_letter_code
_entity_poly.pdbx_strand_id
1 'polypeptide(L)'
;MLAPKSTHKRKRSSARSDRARKLGAARWIVNLIPPSSDQPSSPLSKRSRRLEALVDAHPFNCSLEIILPLLDSQFPPTDQTSSLPPRIQAFVDRVHHHASRYRSYRAHIPVSMLLDPIFVTAYLKTGSLIALTAPSGPAGLDSPPDDTVCLDGQGTLVLSLCKDTYQTLGLTGRASHFSRLSSGRAADRTSGPDSRFIVELPLLSPSFVPGKKGYQHALDRLRAWDLARTRKLAQEHTMAQTHASSSFQPANGSGETVTSDHATWDMLFVWSPPVHAADEILQADSSDSSAANELRFPDHLVHPGQVQELRIHAPMPVVTESIWVPRLDDPTQHALSQQPWSTASPSEWQHFQDDLQEAVEWAGLASLGANAVRTYAKPDSTCVYAAPRSSQPGRTLKLTLAGTRDKPLLLSPLLIAYITRELDALVSELTSIGWATMTCAGFAQAPLTWRSKVPLSSVYGAKELPGNKAALSHRQSENEDVAMTDSSEGEEDDEGESDSSLDMGARVVRRKKRSKRSIGKDHTEHSFTPSTGETGWISFCLPPVAEVQRSRWVLVELVGTDTRS
;
A
#
# COMPACT_ATOMS: atom_id res chain seq x y z
N MET A 1 -39.32 40.85 -14.65
CA MET A 1 -39.70 39.83 -13.64
C MET A 1 -38.49 38.92 -13.40
N LEU A 2 -37.74 39.17 -12.32
CA LEU A 2 -36.56 38.37 -11.96
C LEU A 2 -37.02 37.16 -11.14
N ALA A 3 -36.85 35.95 -11.67
CA ALA A 3 -37.21 34.73 -10.96
C ALA A 3 -36.44 34.63 -9.63
N PRO A 4 -37.12 34.32 -8.50
CA PRO A 4 -36.46 34.18 -7.21
C PRO A 4 -35.43 33.04 -7.27
N LYS A 5 -34.16 33.40 -7.13
CA LYS A 5 -33.03 32.45 -7.16
C LYS A 5 -33.21 31.43 -6.02
N SER A 6 -33.28 30.15 -6.38
CA SER A 6 -33.47 29.02 -5.45
C SER A 6 -32.45 29.00 -4.30
N THR A 7 -32.88 29.42 -3.11
CA THR A 7 -32.08 29.43 -1.86
C THR A 7 -31.80 28.02 -1.33
N HIS A 8 -32.62 27.05 -1.72
CA HIS A 8 -32.57 25.67 -1.25
C HIS A 8 -31.31 24.91 -1.71
N LYS A 9 -30.79 25.19 -2.91
CA LYS A 9 -29.53 24.58 -3.38
C LYS A 9 -28.31 25.07 -2.59
N ARG A 10 -28.28 26.37 -2.20
CA ARG A 10 -27.19 26.93 -1.39
C ARG A 10 -27.15 26.33 0.01
N LYS A 11 -28.30 26.15 0.66
CA LYS A 11 -28.39 25.58 2.03
C LYS A 11 -27.93 24.12 2.10
N ARG A 12 -28.24 23.30 1.07
CA ARG A 12 -27.75 21.91 1.01
C ARG A 12 -26.26 21.82 0.69
N SER A 13 -25.75 22.73 -0.13
CA SER A 13 -24.31 22.80 -0.45
C SER A 13 -23.50 23.20 0.78
N SER A 14 -23.94 24.24 1.52
CA SER A 14 -23.23 24.68 2.73
C SER A 14 -23.26 23.59 3.80
N ALA A 15 -24.41 22.96 4.06
CA ALA A 15 -24.50 21.88 5.04
C ALA A 15 -23.61 20.67 4.72
N ARG A 16 -23.38 20.36 3.44
CA ARG A 16 -22.42 19.32 3.02
C ARG A 16 -20.98 19.75 3.22
N SER A 17 -20.64 20.98 2.81
CA SER A 17 -19.31 21.56 3.06
C SER A 17 -18.99 21.68 4.55
N ASP A 18 -19.99 22.00 5.39
CA ASP A 18 -19.84 22.10 6.84
C ASP A 18 -19.70 20.71 7.48
N ARG A 19 -20.42 19.70 6.98
CA ARG A 19 -20.26 18.31 7.45
C ARG A 19 -18.90 17.72 7.06
N ALA A 20 -18.39 18.05 5.88
CA ALA A 20 -17.05 17.69 5.45
C ALA A 20 -15.96 18.45 6.24
N ARG A 21 -16.20 19.71 6.63
CA ARG A 21 -15.30 20.49 7.51
C ARG A 21 -15.31 20.03 8.96
N LYS A 22 -16.38 19.37 9.42
CA LYS A 22 -16.45 18.76 10.77
C LYS A 22 -15.66 17.46 10.89
N LEU A 23 -15.33 16.81 9.77
CA LEU A 23 -14.41 15.69 9.77
C LEU A 23 -12.99 16.29 9.83
N GLY A 24 -12.23 15.98 10.88
CA GLY A 24 -10.89 16.52 11.12
C GLY A 24 -9.91 16.25 9.96
N ALA A 25 -8.77 16.94 9.98
CA ALA A 25 -7.79 16.92 8.88
C ALA A 25 -7.09 15.57 8.67
N ALA A 26 -7.22 14.62 9.62
CA ALA A 26 -6.69 13.27 9.52
C ALA A 26 -7.75 12.25 9.95
N ARG A 27 -7.92 11.17 9.20
CA ARG A 27 -8.60 9.95 9.68
C ARG A 27 -7.57 8.85 9.78
N TRP A 28 -7.50 8.20 10.94
CA TRP A 28 -6.71 7.00 11.12
C TRP A 28 -7.62 5.78 11.06
N ILE A 29 -7.16 4.73 10.41
CA ILE A 29 -7.88 3.46 10.40
C ILE A 29 -7.13 2.52 11.33
N VAL A 30 -7.71 2.28 12.49
CA VAL A 30 -7.14 1.36 13.47
C VAL A 30 -7.60 -0.05 13.11
N ASN A 31 -6.67 -0.89 12.69
CA ASN A 31 -6.92 -2.29 12.39
C ASN A 31 -6.46 -3.13 13.58
N LEU A 32 -7.38 -3.34 14.50
CA LEU A 32 -7.15 -4.27 15.58
C LEU A 32 -7.16 -5.69 14.98
N ILE A 33 -6.04 -6.42 15.11
CA ILE A 33 -5.92 -7.83 14.72
C ILE A 33 -6.50 -8.69 15.86
N PRO A 34 -7.77 -9.15 15.81
CA PRO A 34 -8.31 -9.98 16.87
C PRO A 34 -7.53 -11.27 16.95
N PRO A 35 -7.48 -11.86 18.15
CA PRO A 35 -6.95 -13.20 18.28
C PRO A 35 -7.76 -14.21 17.46
N SER A 36 -7.07 -15.06 16.70
CA SER A 36 -7.71 -16.20 16.06
C SER A 36 -8.35 -17.09 17.14
N SER A 37 -9.65 -17.37 17.01
CA SER A 37 -10.43 -18.26 17.86
C SER A 37 -10.17 -19.74 17.58
N ASP A 38 -9.34 -20.07 16.58
CA ASP A 38 -9.20 -21.44 16.10
C ASP A 38 -8.29 -22.29 17.01
N GLN A 39 -8.73 -23.53 17.21
CA GLN A 39 -8.14 -24.52 18.09
C GLN A 39 -6.65 -24.83 17.83
N PRO A 40 -5.92 -25.32 18.87
CA PRO A 40 -4.47 -25.20 19.03
C PRO A 40 -3.67 -26.29 18.28
N SER A 41 -3.95 -26.57 17.01
CA SER A 41 -3.15 -27.55 16.27
C SER A 41 -1.76 -27.05 15.83
N SER A 42 -1.43 -25.77 16.05
CA SER A 42 -0.06 -25.20 16.01
C SER A 42 -0.10 -23.72 16.45
N PRO A 43 0.36 -23.36 17.66
CA PRO A 43 0.12 -22.03 18.23
C PRO A 43 0.96 -20.88 17.64
N LEU A 44 2.14 -21.17 17.07
CA LEU A 44 3.04 -20.15 16.50
C LEU A 44 2.72 -19.81 15.03
N SER A 45 2.20 -20.77 14.25
CA SER A 45 2.13 -20.64 12.79
C SER A 45 0.93 -19.84 12.26
N LYS A 46 -0.17 -19.70 13.01
CA LYS A 46 -1.41 -19.07 12.49
C LYS A 46 -1.55 -17.58 12.81
N ARG A 47 -1.01 -17.10 13.93
CA ARG A 47 -1.14 -15.69 14.37
C ARG A 47 -0.21 -14.76 13.59
N SER A 48 1.03 -15.20 13.37
CA SER A 48 2.00 -14.51 12.50
C SER A 48 1.43 -14.25 11.11
N ARG A 49 0.65 -15.20 10.57
CA ARG A 49 0.05 -15.11 9.21
C ARG A 49 -0.83 -13.89 9.00
N ARG A 50 -1.52 -13.37 10.02
CA ARG A 50 -2.41 -12.22 9.81
C ARG A 50 -1.63 -10.91 9.70
N LEU A 51 -0.66 -10.68 10.58
CA LEU A 51 0.23 -9.52 10.44
C LEU A 51 1.06 -9.64 9.17
N GLU A 52 1.56 -10.83 8.84
CA GLU A 52 2.22 -11.12 7.57
C GLU A 52 1.32 -10.80 6.38
N ALA A 53 0.05 -11.21 6.40
CA ALA A 53 -0.91 -10.87 5.33
C ALA A 53 -1.16 -9.36 5.22
N LEU A 54 -1.07 -8.60 6.32
CA LEU A 54 -1.16 -7.14 6.29
C LEU A 54 0.12 -6.52 5.70
N VAL A 55 1.29 -7.01 6.10
CA VAL A 55 2.58 -6.60 5.53
C VAL A 55 2.61 -6.89 4.03
N ASP A 56 2.15 -8.07 3.61
CA ASP A 56 2.01 -8.46 2.21
C ASP A 56 0.98 -7.61 1.47
N ALA A 57 -0.05 -7.13 2.15
CA ALA A 57 -1.05 -6.24 1.56
C ALA A 57 -0.51 -4.83 1.29
N HIS A 58 0.65 -4.44 1.83
CA HIS A 58 1.30 -3.15 1.61
C HIS A 58 2.64 -3.33 0.86
N PRO A 59 2.65 -3.45 -0.48
CA PRO A 59 3.82 -3.92 -1.23
C PRO A 59 4.92 -2.88 -1.42
N PHE A 60 4.59 -1.58 -1.46
CA PHE A 60 5.55 -0.54 -1.85
C PHE A 60 6.17 0.15 -0.64
N ASN A 61 6.98 -0.58 0.11
CA ASN A 61 7.65 -0.11 1.31
C ASN A 61 9.01 0.54 0.98
N CYS A 62 9.27 1.74 1.50
CA CYS A 62 10.52 2.48 1.30
C CYS A 62 11.39 2.55 2.56
N SER A 63 10.77 2.46 3.75
CA SER A 63 11.44 2.54 5.04
C SER A 63 10.73 1.67 6.07
N LEU A 64 11.51 1.03 6.94
CA LEU A 64 11.07 0.33 8.12
C LEU A 64 11.83 0.89 9.33
N GLU A 65 11.10 1.34 10.33
CA GLU A 65 11.65 1.83 11.58
C GLU A 65 11.16 1.00 12.75
N ILE A 66 12.05 0.73 13.69
CA ILE A 66 11.75 0.01 14.94
C ILE A 66 12.18 0.90 16.10
N ILE A 67 11.31 1.07 17.08
CA ILE A 67 11.65 1.72 18.35
C ILE A 67 11.41 0.72 19.47
N LEU A 68 12.47 0.50 20.26
CA LEU A 68 12.52 -0.36 21.43
C LEU A 68 12.71 0.52 22.67
N PRO A 69 11.70 0.68 23.53
CA PRO A 69 11.90 1.22 24.85
C PRO A 69 12.81 0.30 25.68
N LEU A 70 13.77 0.89 26.38
CA LEU A 70 14.66 0.20 27.32
C LEU A 70 14.47 0.87 28.68
N LEU A 71 13.99 0.10 29.66
CA LEU A 71 13.64 0.63 30.97
C LEU A 71 14.83 0.52 31.94
N ASP A 72 15.16 1.62 32.62
CA ASP A 72 16.38 1.78 33.41
C ASP A 72 16.46 0.86 34.63
N SER A 73 15.32 0.42 35.18
CA SER A 73 15.27 -0.45 36.37
C SER A 73 16.00 -1.78 36.18
N GLN A 74 16.30 -2.17 34.95
CA GLN A 74 17.02 -3.40 34.61
C GLN A 74 18.32 -3.16 33.82
N PHE A 75 18.60 -1.90 33.44
CA PHE A 75 19.80 -1.51 32.71
C PHE A 75 20.37 -0.23 33.35
N PRO A 76 21.05 -0.33 34.51
CA PRO A 76 21.65 0.84 35.13
C PRO A 76 22.60 1.51 34.13
N PRO A 77 22.68 2.85 34.10
CA PRO A 77 23.63 3.56 33.27
C PRO A 77 25.03 3.15 33.73
N THR A 78 25.66 2.24 33.00
CA THR A 78 27.05 1.88 33.25
C THR A 78 27.89 3.06 32.77
N ASP A 79 28.54 3.76 33.70
CA ASP A 79 29.25 5.01 33.44
C ASP A 79 30.35 4.96 32.36
N GLN A 80 30.67 3.80 31.76
CA GLN A 80 31.88 3.68 30.91
C GLN A 80 31.82 2.80 29.66
N THR A 81 30.69 2.24 29.22
CA THR A 81 30.62 1.66 27.86
C THR A 81 29.24 1.79 27.23
N SER A 82 29.20 2.51 26.11
CA SER A 82 28.06 2.72 25.19
C SER A 82 27.53 1.45 24.50
N SER A 83 27.72 0.27 25.11
CA SER A 83 27.35 -1.02 24.52
C SER A 83 25.90 -1.36 24.84
N LEU A 84 25.15 -1.76 23.82
CA LEU A 84 23.79 -2.28 23.97
C LEU A 84 23.80 -3.57 24.82
N PRO A 85 22.71 -3.86 25.57
CA PRO A 85 22.59 -5.13 26.26
C PRO A 85 22.78 -6.32 25.30
N PRO A 86 23.43 -7.43 25.70
CA PRO A 86 23.80 -8.50 24.77
C PRO A 86 22.64 -9.07 23.94
N ARG A 87 21.46 -9.18 24.53
CA ARG A 87 20.25 -9.66 23.81
C ARG A 87 19.73 -8.66 22.79
N ILE A 88 19.81 -7.37 23.11
CA ILE A 88 19.46 -6.29 22.17
C ILE A 88 20.47 -6.26 21.03
N GLN A 89 21.76 -6.39 21.34
CA GLN A 89 22.81 -6.49 20.33
C GLN A 89 22.57 -7.70 19.41
N ALA A 90 22.28 -8.88 19.97
CA ALA A 90 21.96 -10.07 19.20
C ALA A 90 20.73 -9.88 18.29
N PHE A 91 19.71 -9.13 18.73
CA PHE A 91 18.59 -8.76 17.88
C PHE A 91 19.02 -7.84 16.73
N VAL A 92 19.80 -6.79 17.02
CA VAL A 92 20.36 -5.89 15.98
C VAL A 92 21.16 -6.68 14.95
N ASP A 93 21.98 -7.63 15.40
CA ASP A 93 22.80 -8.48 14.54
C ASP A 93 21.92 -9.38 13.65
N ARG A 94 20.83 -9.94 14.18
CA ARG A 94 19.87 -10.73 13.39
C ARG A 94 19.10 -9.89 12.38
N VAL A 95 18.66 -8.68 12.75
CA VAL A 95 18.03 -7.74 11.82
C VAL A 95 19.01 -7.37 10.70
N HIS A 96 20.28 -7.08 11.03
CA HIS A 96 21.31 -6.81 10.05
C HIS A 96 21.56 -8.01 9.13
N HIS A 97 21.65 -9.21 9.70
CA HIS A 97 21.83 -10.46 8.97
C HIS A 97 20.71 -10.66 7.94
N HIS A 98 19.44 -10.52 8.35
CA HIS A 98 18.32 -10.57 7.41
C HIS A 98 18.43 -9.47 6.35
N ALA A 99 18.64 -8.21 6.73
CA ALA A 99 18.74 -7.10 5.78
C ALA A 99 19.83 -7.31 4.71
N SER A 100 20.98 -7.87 5.10
CA SER A 100 22.13 -8.09 4.20
C SER A 100 21.88 -9.14 3.11
N ARG A 101 20.93 -10.07 3.33
CA ARG A 101 20.57 -11.13 2.37
C ARG A 101 19.56 -10.67 1.32
N TYR A 102 18.87 -9.56 1.57
CA TYR A 102 17.88 -9.01 0.64
C TYR A 102 18.52 -8.04 -0.34
N ARG A 103 18.14 -8.18 -1.61
CA ARG A 103 18.58 -7.31 -2.69
C ARG A 103 17.39 -6.53 -3.23
N SER A 104 17.58 -5.23 -3.39
CA SER A 104 16.72 -4.39 -4.23
C SER A 104 17.54 -3.99 -5.46
N TYR A 105 16.87 -3.67 -6.55
CA TYR A 105 17.51 -3.25 -7.79
C TYR A 105 16.90 -1.95 -8.27
N ARG A 106 17.70 -1.10 -8.89
CA ARG A 106 17.26 0.00 -9.73
C ARG A 106 17.67 -0.33 -11.15
N ALA A 107 16.75 -0.29 -12.10
CA ALA A 107 17.07 -0.59 -13.48
C ALA A 107 16.35 0.36 -14.43
N HIS A 108 17.04 0.74 -15.50
CA HIS A 108 16.39 1.37 -16.65
C HIS A 108 15.83 0.28 -17.56
N ILE A 109 14.53 0.31 -17.80
CA ILE A 109 13.84 -0.72 -18.60
C ILE A 109 12.89 -0.12 -19.64
N PRO A 110 12.61 -0.83 -20.74
CA PRO A 110 11.37 -0.66 -21.49
C PRO A 110 10.23 -1.33 -20.70
N VAL A 111 9.07 -0.67 -20.55
CA VAL A 111 7.96 -1.23 -19.74
C VAL A 111 7.41 -2.53 -20.34
N SER A 112 7.53 -2.70 -21.66
CA SER A 112 7.18 -3.96 -22.32
C SER A 112 7.99 -5.17 -21.85
N MET A 113 9.17 -4.99 -21.24
CA MET A 113 9.95 -6.08 -20.63
C MET A 113 9.18 -6.78 -19.50
N LEU A 114 8.31 -6.07 -18.78
CA LEU A 114 7.50 -6.66 -17.71
C LEU A 114 6.48 -7.69 -18.20
N LEU A 115 6.23 -7.74 -19.51
CA LEU A 115 5.38 -8.75 -20.16
C LEU A 115 6.19 -9.91 -20.77
N ASP A 116 7.53 -9.85 -20.74
CA ASP A 116 8.37 -10.89 -21.34
C ASP A 116 8.04 -12.28 -20.73
N PRO A 117 7.74 -13.30 -21.55
CA PRO A 117 7.29 -14.60 -21.03
C PRO A 117 8.31 -15.30 -20.13
N ILE A 118 9.61 -15.10 -20.40
CA ILE A 118 10.70 -15.70 -19.62
C ILE A 118 10.76 -14.98 -18.27
N PHE A 119 10.77 -13.66 -18.28
CA PHE A 119 10.78 -12.84 -17.07
C PHE A 119 9.56 -13.10 -16.17
N VAL A 120 8.35 -13.16 -16.76
CA VAL A 120 7.11 -13.49 -16.04
C VAL A 120 7.17 -14.88 -15.42
N THR A 121 7.66 -15.87 -16.17
CA THR A 121 7.75 -17.24 -15.66
C THR A 121 8.81 -17.37 -14.58
N ALA A 122 9.93 -16.67 -14.72
CA ALA A 122 11.05 -16.73 -13.79
C ALA A 122 10.79 -16.04 -12.46
N TYR A 123 9.98 -14.97 -12.42
CA TYR A 123 9.83 -14.13 -11.22
C TYR A 123 8.40 -13.92 -10.73
N LEU A 124 7.41 -13.79 -11.63
CA LEU A 124 6.02 -13.57 -11.21
C LEU A 124 5.32 -14.88 -10.85
N LYS A 125 5.63 -15.99 -11.55
CA LYS A 125 5.00 -17.30 -11.27
C LYS A 125 5.64 -18.05 -10.11
N THR A 126 6.91 -17.77 -9.84
CA THR A 126 7.73 -18.47 -8.86
C THR A 126 7.85 -17.72 -7.55
N GLY A 127 7.38 -16.48 -7.44
CA GLY A 127 7.53 -15.66 -6.25
C GLY A 127 6.73 -14.35 -6.32
N SER A 128 7.11 -13.39 -5.49
CA SER A 128 6.51 -12.06 -5.44
C SER A 128 7.47 -11.02 -6.03
N LEU A 129 7.24 -10.61 -7.28
CA LEU A 129 7.96 -9.51 -7.91
C LEU A 129 7.24 -8.18 -7.72
N ILE A 130 7.86 -7.27 -6.97
CA ILE A 130 7.37 -5.91 -6.79
C ILE A 130 8.26 -4.97 -7.59
N ALA A 131 7.65 -4.07 -8.34
CA ALA A 131 8.35 -3.05 -9.10
C ALA A 131 7.62 -1.71 -9.02
N LEU A 132 8.35 -0.60 -9.00
CA LEU A 132 7.77 0.74 -8.93
C LEU A 132 8.64 1.74 -9.67
N THR A 133 8.04 2.65 -10.44
CA THR A 133 8.76 3.80 -11.00
C THR A 133 9.48 4.60 -9.91
N ALA A 134 10.77 4.82 -10.07
CA ALA A 134 11.59 5.53 -9.10
C ALA A 134 11.13 6.99 -8.92
N PRO A 135 11.13 7.53 -7.69
CA PRO A 135 10.68 8.91 -7.43
C PRO A 135 11.61 9.96 -8.04
N SER A 136 12.90 9.64 -8.16
CA SER A 136 13.94 10.56 -8.63
C SER A 136 13.88 10.86 -10.13
N GLY A 137 12.96 10.23 -10.88
CA GLY A 137 12.92 10.31 -12.33
C GLY A 137 14.16 9.72 -13.00
N PRO A 138 14.17 9.57 -14.33
CA PRO A 138 15.39 9.27 -15.07
C PRO A 138 16.41 10.41 -14.88
N ALA A 139 17.69 10.06 -14.75
CA ALA A 139 18.76 11.04 -14.59
C ALA A 139 18.72 12.09 -15.71
N GLY A 140 18.56 13.38 -15.34
CA GLY A 140 18.47 14.50 -16.28
C GLY A 140 17.09 15.15 -16.43
N LEU A 141 16.05 14.62 -15.78
CA LEU A 141 14.73 15.26 -15.69
C LEU A 141 14.45 15.71 -14.26
N ASP A 142 14.39 17.02 -14.03
CA ASP A 142 14.15 17.64 -12.71
C ASP A 142 12.70 17.49 -12.20
N SER A 143 11.80 16.91 -13.01
CA SER A 143 10.38 16.73 -12.66
C SER A 143 10.05 15.25 -12.43
N PRO A 144 9.29 14.91 -11.37
CA PRO A 144 8.78 13.57 -11.19
C PRO A 144 7.98 13.12 -12.43
N PRO A 145 7.97 11.81 -12.74
CA PRO A 145 7.32 11.33 -13.94
C PRO A 145 5.80 11.53 -13.85
N ASP A 146 5.23 12.11 -14.92
CA ASP A 146 3.78 12.35 -15.05
C ASP A 146 2.98 11.05 -14.95
N ASP A 147 3.52 10.00 -15.55
CA ASP A 147 3.00 8.64 -15.57
C ASP A 147 3.78 7.74 -14.60
N THR A 148 3.08 6.84 -13.92
CA THR A 148 3.67 5.93 -12.91
C THR A 148 3.28 4.49 -13.23
N VAL A 149 4.22 3.57 -13.06
CA VAL A 149 4.05 2.14 -13.36
C VAL A 149 4.47 1.34 -12.14
N CYS A 150 3.67 0.33 -11.77
CA CYS A 150 4.04 -0.59 -10.71
C CYS A 150 3.57 -2.03 -10.93
N LEU A 151 4.30 -2.98 -10.34
CA LEU A 151 3.91 -4.37 -10.16
C LEU A 151 3.68 -4.62 -8.67
N ASP A 152 2.52 -5.16 -8.33
CA ASP A 152 2.06 -5.28 -6.95
C ASP A 152 2.61 -6.50 -6.18
N GLY A 153 3.39 -7.38 -6.81
CA GLY A 153 3.84 -8.65 -6.24
C GLY A 153 2.81 -9.79 -6.31
N GLN A 154 1.61 -9.55 -6.82
CA GLN A 154 0.60 -10.58 -7.14
C GLN A 154 0.43 -10.77 -8.64
N GLY A 155 1.29 -10.13 -9.43
CA GLY A 155 1.27 -10.22 -10.88
C GLY A 155 0.25 -9.30 -11.55
N THR A 156 -0.18 -8.22 -10.89
CA THR A 156 -0.93 -7.15 -11.54
C THR A 156 0.02 -6.00 -11.90
N LEU A 157 0.13 -5.70 -13.19
CA LEU A 157 0.79 -4.49 -13.67
C LEU A 157 -0.20 -3.34 -13.71
N VAL A 158 0.11 -2.27 -12.99
CA VAL A 158 -0.75 -1.11 -12.84
C VAL A 158 -0.06 0.12 -13.41
N LEU A 159 -0.75 0.79 -14.33
CA LEU A 159 -0.30 2.03 -14.96
C LEU A 159 -1.22 3.15 -14.47
N SER A 160 -0.65 4.15 -13.79
CA SER A 160 -1.32 5.40 -13.45
C SER A 160 -0.86 6.48 -14.43
N LEU A 161 -1.75 6.79 -15.37
CA LEU A 161 -1.46 7.54 -16.58
C LEU A 161 -2.15 8.91 -16.55
N CYS A 162 -1.48 9.93 -17.06
CA CYS A 162 -2.11 11.18 -17.43
C CYS A 162 -3.09 10.97 -18.58
N LYS A 163 -4.03 11.89 -18.73
CA LYS A 163 -5.09 11.83 -19.75
C LYS A 163 -4.55 11.60 -21.17
N ASP A 164 -3.52 12.36 -21.56
CA ASP A 164 -2.99 12.32 -22.92
C ASP A 164 -2.28 10.98 -23.19
N THR A 165 -1.50 10.50 -22.23
CA THR A 165 -0.88 9.16 -22.29
C THR A 165 -1.94 8.06 -22.36
N TYR A 166 -2.98 8.12 -21.53
CA TYR A 166 -4.05 7.13 -21.53
C TYR A 166 -4.75 7.04 -22.89
N GLN A 167 -5.10 8.19 -23.48
CA GLN A 167 -5.77 8.26 -24.78
C GLN A 167 -4.90 7.76 -25.93
N THR A 168 -3.60 8.05 -25.90
CA THR A 168 -2.65 7.63 -26.93
C THR A 168 -2.25 6.15 -26.79
N LEU A 169 -2.08 5.66 -25.57
CA LEU A 169 -1.75 4.27 -25.27
C LEU A 169 -2.87 3.32 -25.71
N GLY A 170 -4.14 3.74 -25.58
CA GLY A 170 -5.29 3.01 -26.10
C GLY A 170 -5.57 1.68 -25.38
N LEU A 171 -5.11 1.54 -24.13
CA LEU A 171 -5.47 0.41 -23.26
C LEU A 171 -6.72 0.72 -22.46
N THR A 172 -7.52 -0.31 -22.20
CA THR A 172 -8.74 -0.19 -21.41
C THR A 172 -8.38 0.06 -19.94
N GLY A 173 -8.79 1.19 -19.41
CA GLY A 173 -8.63 1.54 -18.00
C GLY A 173 -9.87 2.23 -17.44
N ARG A 174 -9.69 2.85 -16.27
CA ARG A 174 -10.73 3.58 -15.55
C ARG A 174 -10.18 4.92 -15.05
N ALA A 175 -11.01 5.94 -14.98
CA ALA A 175 -10.60 7.22 -14.39
C ALA A 175 -10.25 7.02 -12.91
N SER A 176 -9.16 7.63 -12.45
CA SER A 176 -8.83 7.65 -11.02
C SER A 176 -9.78 8.60 -10.29
N HIS A 177 -10.35 8.12 -9.18
CA HIS A 177 -11.30 8.90 -8.39
C HIS A 177 -10.67 10.09 -7.65
N PHE A 178 -9.35 10.07 -7.45
CA PHE A 178 -8.64 10.97 -6.55
C PHE A 178 -7.96 12.12 -7.28
N SER A 179 -7.73 11.98 -8.58
CA SER A 179 -7.07 13.00 -9.40
C SER A 179 -8.10 13.88 -10.11
N ARG A 180 -9.05 14.47 -9.38
CA ARG A 180 -9.94 15.47 -9.98
C ARG A 180 -9.35 16.85 -9.78
N LEU A 181 -9.11 17.56 -10.89
CA LEU A 181 -8.69 18.95 -10.80
C LEU A 181 -9.78 19.76 -10.11
N SER A 182 -9.39 20.83 -9.40
CA SER A 182 -10.38 21.78 -8.90
C SER A 182 -11.10 22.42 -10.09
N SER A 183 -12.43 22.38 -10.14
CA SER A 183 -13.21 22.92 -11.26
C SER A 183 -13.15 24.46 -11.41
N GLY A 184 -12.28 25.14 -10.66
CA GLY A 184 -12.24 26.60 -10.53
C GLY A 184 -13.45 27.19 -9.79
N ARG A 185 -14.48 26.40 -9.46
CA ARG A 185 -15.58 26.86 -8.61
C ARG A 185 -15.17 26.72 -7.15
N ALA A 186 -15.19 27.84 -6.43
CA ALA A 186 -14.77 27.97 -5.02
C ALA A 186 -15.43 27.00 -4.02
N ALA A 187 -16.41 26.19 -4.44
CA ALA A 187 -17.09 25.19 -3.62
C ALA A 187 -17.18 23.79 -4.25
N ASP A 188 -16.58 23.54 -5.41
CA ASP A 188 -16.74 22.29 -6.16
C ASP A 188 -15.38 21.73 -6.62
N ARG A 189 -14.64 21.17 -5.65
CA ARG A 189 -13.33 20.52 -5.91
C ARG A 189 -13.46 19.10 -6.49
N THR A 190 -14.69 18.58 -6.62
CA THR A 190 -14.97 17.21 -7.08
C THR A 190 -15.47 17.12 -8.52
N SER A 191 -15.55 18.25 -9.25
CA SER A 191 -16.16 18.33 -10.59
C SER A 191 -15.23 18.78 -11.70
N GLY A 192 -13.93 18.99 -11.44
CA GLY A 192 -12.99 19.19 -12.54
C GLY A 192 -12.74 17.89 -13.31
N PRO A 193 -12.15 18.00 -14.51
CA PRO A 193 -11.87 16.83 -15.33
C PRO A 193 -10.93 15.88 -14.60
N ASP A 194 -11.14 14.57 -14.81
CA ASP A 194 -10.24 13.54 -14.33
C ASP A 194 -8.87 13.74 -14.99
N SER A 195 -7.82 13.93 -14.18
CA SER A 195 -6.45 14.14 -14.68
C SER A 195 -5.65 12.85 -14.80
N ARG A 196 -6.05 11.77 -14.11
CA ARG A 196 -5.39 10.46 -14.18
C ARG A 196 -6.34 9.30 -14.44
N PHE A 197 -5.78 8.26 -15.06
CA PHE A 197 -6.44 7.02 -15.45
C PHE A 197 -5.61 5.83 -14.99
N ILE A 198 -6.26 4.81 -14.45
CA ILE A 198 -5.64 3.56 -14.00
C ILE A 198 -5.92 2.46 -15.02
N VAL A 199 -4.86 1.81 -15.50
CA VAL A 199 -4.91 0.60 -16.33
C VAL A 199 -4.35 -0.56 -15.51
N GLU A 200 -5.11 -1.64 -15.37
CA GLU A 200 -4.72 -2.85 -14.62
C GLU A 200 -4.57 -4.01 -15.63
N LEU A 201 -3.39 -4.63 -15.68
CA LEU A 201 -3.09 -5.79 -16.53
C LEU A 201 -2.76 -7.01 -15.64
N PRO A 202 -3.64 -8.03 -15.58
CA PRO A 202 -3.43 -9.19 -14.72
C PRO A 202 -2.52 -10.22 -15.41
N LEU A 203 -1.21 -10.10 -15.21
CA LEU A 203 -0.17 -10.88 -15.90
C LEU A 203 -0.20 -12.38 -15.59
N LEU A 204 -0.78 -12.76 -14.45
CA LEU A 204 -0.97 -14.16 -14.05
C LEU A 204 -2.34 -14.74 -14.45
N SER A 205 -3.23 -13.94 -15.06
CA SER A 205 -4.53 -14.45 -15.48
C SER A 205 -4.37 -15.48 -16.61
N PRO A 206 -5.07 -16.64 -16.56
CA PRO A 206 -5.06 -17.60 -17.66
C PRO A 206 -5.62 -17.00 -18.97
N SER A 207 -6.39 -15.92 -18.91
CA SER A 207 -6.87 -15.18 -20.08
C SER A 207 -5.82 -14.27 -20.71
N PHE A 208 -4.71 -14.00 -20.01
CA PHE A 208 -3.67 -13.04 -20.39
C PHE A 208 -2.32 -13.75 -20.54
N VAL A 209 -2.24 -14.62 -21.55
CA VAL A 209 -1.02 -15.40 -21.87
C VAL A 209 -0.54 -15.10 -23.29
N PRO A 210 0.75 -15.31 -23.59
CA PRO A 210 1.28 -15.17 -24.94
C PRO A 210 0.44 -15.89 -26.00
N GLY A 211 0.24 -15.24 -27.15
CA GLY A 211 -0.60 -15.73 -28.25
C GLY A 211 -2.09 -15.37 -28.15
N LYS A 212 -2.60 -14.94 -26.99
CA LYS A 212 -3.97 -14.42 -26.88
C LYS A 212 -4.05 -12.96 -27.33
N LYS A 213 -5.18 -12.59 -27.95
CA LYS A 213 -5.41 -11.23 -28.47
C LYS A 213 -5.21 -10.14 -27.42
N GLY A 214 -5.68 -10.35 -26.18
CA GLY A 214 -5.55 -9.37 -25.10
C GLY A 214 -4.10 -9.12 -24.69
N TYR A 215 -3.30 -10.19 -24.56
CA TYR A 215 -1.88 -10.10 -24.26
C TYR A 215 -1.11 -9.43 -25.41
N GLN A 216 -1.36 -9.86 -26.65
CA GLN A 216 -0.67 -9.31 -27.82
C GLN A 216 -0.97 -7.82 -27.99
N HIS A 217 -2.25 -7.42 -27.88
CA HIS A 217 -2.64 -6.02 -27.93
C HIS A 217 -1.92 -5.20 -26.85
N ALA A 218 -1.88 -5.69 -25.61
CA ALA A 218 -1.19 -4.99 -24.53
C ALA A 218 0.31 -4.85 -24.80
N LEU A 219 0.98 -5.92 -25.22
CA LEU A 219 2.40 -5.92 -25.57
C LEU A 219 2.70 -4.93 -26.71
N ASP A 220 1.90 -4.94 -27.77
CA ASP A 220 2.08 -4.04 -28.92
C ASP A 220 1.93 -2.57 -28.51
N ARG A 221 0.94 -2.25 -27.66
CA ARG A 221 0.76 -0.89 -27.14
C ARG A 221 1.91 -0.44 -26.24
N LEU A 222 2.39 -1.31 -25.35
CA LEU A 222 3.52 -0.99 -24.47
C LEU A 222 4.82 -0.81 -25.27
N ARG A 223 5.08 -1.65 -26.28
CA ARG A 223 6.22 -1.48 -27.19
C ARG A 223 6.15 -0.17 -27.95
N ALA A 224 4.99 0.16 -28.52
CA ALA A 224 4.79 1.44 -29.20
C ALA A 224 5.01 2.63 -28.26
N TRP A 225 4.63 2.48 -26.99
CA TRP A 225 4.84 3.50 -25.97
C TRP A 225 6.32 3.66 -25.62
N ASP A 226 7.07 2.57 -25.43
CA ASP A 226 8.52 2.60 -25.22
C ASP A 226 9.21 3.33 -26.39
N LEU A 227 8.92 2.95 -27.64
CA LEU A 227 9.44 3.61 -28.85
C LEU A 227 9.09 5.11 -28.92
N ALA A 228 7.86 5.49 -28.54
CA ALA A 228 7.43 6.88 -28.54
C ALA A 228 8.16 7.71 -27.46
N ARG A 229 8.37 7.15 -26.27
CA ARG A 229 9.10 7.80 -25.18
C ARG A 229 10.56 8.02 -25.54
N THR A 230 11.24 7.02 -26.12
CA THR A 230 12.63 7.15 -26.56
C THR A 230 12.79 8.28 -27.59
N ARG A 231 11.89 8.33 -28.58
CA ARG A 231 11.89 9.41 -29.58
C ARG A 231 11.66 10.79 -28.96
N LYS A 232 10.73 10.91 -28.00
CA LYS A 232 10.46 12.16 -27.30
C LYS A 232 11.70 12.64 -26.52
N LEU A 233 12.37 11.74 -25.78
CA LEU A 233 13.59 12.06 -25.05
C LEU A 233 14.74 12.48 -25.98
N ALA A 234 14.92 11.78 -27.11
CA ALA A 234 15.93 12.14 -28.10
C ALA A 234 15.67 13.53 -28.72
N GLN A 235 14.41 13.87 -28.98
CA GLN A 235 14.01 15.20 -29.45
C GLN A 235 14.28 16.28 -28.40
N GLU A 236 13.92 16.05 -27.14
CA GLU A 236 14.16 17.00 -26.04
C GLU A 236 15.66 17.24 -25.83
N HIS A 237 16.49 16.19 -25.85
CA HIS A 237 17.95 16.32 -25.77
C HIS A 237 18.51 17.10 -26.96
N THR A 238 18.02 16.85 -28.18
CA THR A 238 18.46 17.58 -29.36
C THR A 238 18.09 19.05 -29.25
N MET A 239 16.86 19.38 -28.85
CA MET A 239 16.41 20.77 -28.67
C MET A 239 17.17 21.50 -27.56
N ALA A 240 17.50 20.82 -26.45
CA ALA A 240 18.32 21.38 -25.38
C ALA A 240 19.78 21.63 -25.83
N GLN A 241 20.28 20.86 -26.80
CA GLN A 241 21.66 20.98 -27.31
C GLN A 241 21.79 21.84 -28.58
N THR A 242 20.71 22.11 -29.32
CA THR A 242 20.77 22.85 -30.59
C THR A 242 19.80 24.04 -30.64
N HIS A 243 20.38 25.23 -30.44
CA HIS A 243 19.98 26.47 -31.13
C HIS A 243 20.53 26.55 -32.58
N ALA A 244 21.05 25.45 -33.13
CA ALA A 244 21.62 25.41 -34.47
C ALA A 244 20.98 24.28 -35.30
N SER A 245 20.22 24.73 -36.30
CA SER A 245 19.66 24.03 -37.46
C SER A 245 20.09 22.58 -37.70
N SER A 246 19.16 21.63 -37.68
CA SER A 246 19.19 20.52 -38.64
C SER A 246 17.84 19.84 -38.85
N SER A 247 17.73 19.31 -40.06
CA SER A 247 16.58 18.77 -40.77
C SER A 247 16.05 17.46 -40.17
N PHE A 248 14.74 17.39 -39.94
CA PHE A 248 14.02 16.16 -39.59
C PHE A 248 13.92 15.19 -40.77
N GLN A 249 14.30 13.92 -40.56
CA GLN A 249 13.89 12.81 -41.42
C GLN A 249 12.70 12.08 -40.76
N PRO A 250 11.57 11.89 -41.46
CA PRO A 250 10.51 11.01 -41.00
C PRO A 250 10.80 9.57 -41.46
N ALA A 251 10.85 8.62 -40.53
CA ALA A 251 10.93 7.20 -40.87
C ALA A 251 9.62 6.49 -40.54
N ASN A 252 9.01 5.94 -41.60
CA ASN A 252 7.99 4.90 -41.55
C ASN A 252 8.63 3.60 -41.03
N GLY A 253 8.07 2.99 -39.99
CA GLY A 253 8.56 1.70 -39.50
C GLY A 253 7.64 1.02 -38.50
N SER A 254 6.58 0.36 -38.98
CA SER A 254 5.71 -0.50 -38.17
C SER A 254 6.36 -1.86 -37.81
N GLY A 255 7.70 -1.92 -37.73
CA GLY A 255 8.46 -3.16 -37.53
C GLY A 255 9.71 -3.01 -36.65
N GLU A 256 9.86 -1.87 -35.96
CA GLU A 256 10.99 -1.65 -35.06
C GLU A 256 10.88 -2.54 -33.81
N THR A 257 11.89 -3.36 -33.57
CA THR A 257 11.95 -4.25 -32.40
C THR A 257 12.47 -3.48 -31.19
N VAL A 258 11.76 -3.57 -30.06
CA VAL A 258 12.21 -2.99 -28.79
C VAL A 258 13.44 -3.74 -28.28
N THR A 259 14.46 -2.96 -27.89
CA THR A 259 15.77 -3.38 -27.37
C THR A 259 16.09 -2.59 -26.09
N SER A 260 17.25 -2.85 -25.48
CA SER A 260 17.78 -2.07 -24.35
C SER A 260 17.94 -0.57 -24.62
N ASP A 261 18.11 -0.13 -25.87
CA ASP A 261 18.18 1.29 -26.23
C ASP A 261 16.87 2.05 -26.00
N HIS A 262 15.78 1.30 -25.79
CA HIS A 262 14.45 1.84 -25.54
C HIS A 262 14.10 1.91 -24.04
N ALA A 263 15.08 1.67 -23.17
CA ALA A 263 14.94 1.72 -21.73
C ALA A 263 14.76 3.15 -21.22
N THR A 264 13.51 3.61 -21.11
CA THR A 264 13.17 4.98 -20.68
C THR A 264 12.60 5.07 -19.27
N TRP A 265 12.35 3.92 -18.63
CA TRP A 265 11.76 3.87 -17.29
C TRP A 265 12.81 3.54 -16.26
N ASP A 266 13.00 4.44 -15.31
CA ASP A 266 13.78 4.15 -14.12
C ASP A 266 12.87 3.51 -13.06
N MET A 267 13.17 2.25 -12.71
CA MET A 267 12.31 1.45 -11.86
C MET A 267 13.10 0.79 -10.73
N LEU A 268 12.50 0.79 -9.55
CA LEU A 268 12.91 -0.01 -8.40
C LEU A 268 12.29 -1.39 -8.50
N PHE A 269 13.04 -2.43 -8.15
CA PHE A 269 12.60 -3.81 -8.08
C PHE A 269 12.99 -4.44 -6.74
N VAL A 270 12.14 -5.34 -6.29
CA VAL A 270 12.47 -6.34 -5.29
C VAL A 270 11.72 -7.63 -5.63
N TRP A 271 12.43 -8.75 -5.57
CA TRP A 271 11.82 -10.07 -5.73
C TRP A 271 11.96 -10.85 -4.43
N SER A 272 11.00 -11.72 -4.17
CA SER A 272 11.08 -12.64 -3.05
C SER A 272 10.54 -14.00 -3.47
N PRO A 273 11.27 -15.09 -3.18
CA PRO A 273 10.76 -16.43 -3.40
C PRO A 273 9.58 -16.70 -2.46
N PRO A 274 8.87 -17.83 -2.66
CA PRO A 274 7.82 -18.24 -1.76
C PRO A 274 8.39 -18.46 -0.35
N VAL A 275 7.59 -18.20 0.68
CA VAL A 275 8.03 -18.23 2.09
C VAL A 275 8.76 -19.53 2.46
N HIS A 276 8.29 -20.68 2.00
CA HIS A 276 8.92 -21.97 2.29
C HIS A 276 10.34 -22.08 1.70
N ALA A 277 10.52 -21.66 0.44
CA ALA A 277 11.82 -21.65 -0.19
C ALA A 277 12.75 -20.62 0.46
N ALA A 278 12.20 -19.47 0.87
CA ALA A 278 12.96 -18.47 1.62
C ALA A 278 13.43 -19.00 2.99
N ASP A 279 12.56 -19.71 3.73
CA ASP A 279 12.89 -20.32 5.01
C ASP A 279 13.99 -21.37 4.86
N GLU A 280 13.94 -22.22 3.81
CA GLU A 280 15.00 -23.18 3.49
C GLU A 280 16.34 -22.49 3.21
N ILE A 281 16.33 -21.41 2.42
CA ILE A 281 17.54 -20.65 2.11
C ILE A 281 18.10 -19.95 3.35
N LEU A 282 17.23 -19.47 4.25
CA LEU A 282 17.68 -18.86 5.50
C LEU A 282 18.31 -19.85 6.47
N GLN A 283 17.84 -21.10 6.49
CA GLN A 283 18.38 -22.18 7.32
C GLN A 283 19.67 -22.77 6.76
N ALA A 284 19.86 -22.71 5.44
CA ALA A 284 21.12 -23.07 4.80
C ALA A 284 22.18 -22.00 5.10
N ASP A 285 22.82 -22.10 6.27
CA ASP A 285 23.93 -21.24 6.74
C ASP A 285 25.22 -21.36 5.89
N SER A 286 25.12 -21.81 4.64
CA SER A 286 26.27 -21.91 3.74
C SER A 286 26.72 -20.50 3.33
N SER A 287 28.01 -20.26 3.54
CA SER A 287 28.73 -19.04 3.15
C SER A 287 28.70 -18.76 1.64
N ASP A 288 28.22 -19.72 0.84
CA ASP A 288 28.15 -19.69 -0.64
C ASP A 288 26.72 -19.56 -1.19
N SER A 289 25.71 -19.35 -0.33
CA SER A 289 24.34 -19.18 -0.80
C SER A 289 24.20 -17.89 -1.62
N SER A 290 24.14 -18.03 -2.95
CA SER A 290 23.62 -17.00 -3.86
C SER A 290 22.37 -16.41 -3.23
N ALA A 291 22.32 -15.09 -3.07
CA ALA A 291 21.24 -14.44 -2.33
C ALA A 291 19.87 -14.97 -2.80
N ALA A 292 19.00 -15.28 -1.84
CA ALA A 292 17.70 -15.89 -2.07
C ALA A 292 16.82 -15.15 -3.10
N ASN A 293 17.17 -13.89 -3.40
CA ASN A 293 16.33 -12.90 -4.05
C ASN A 293 17.00 -12.27 -5.28
N GLU A 294 17.92 -12.96 -5.95
CA GLU A 294 18.61 -12.42 -7.13
C GLU A 294 17.66 -12.25 -8.32
N LEU A 295 17.64 -11.05 -8.88
CA LEU A 295 16.90 -10.73 -10.10
C LEU A 295 17.87 -10.60 -11.28
N ARG A 296 17.54 -11.27 -12.39
CA ARG A 296 18.27 -11.21 -13.66
C ARG A 296 17.38 -10.56 -14.70
N PHE A 297 17.93 -9.55 -15.36
CA PHE A 297 17.24 -8.85 -16.42
C PHE A 297 17.66 -9.43 -17.78
N PRO A 298 16.75 -9.51 -18.78
CA PRO A 298 17.12 -9.99 -20.10
C PRO A 298 18.06 -9.00 -20.81
N ASP A 299 19.29 -9.42 -21.13
CA ASP A 299 20.34 -8.56 -21.71
C ASP A 299 19.91 -7.83 -23.00
N HIS A 300 19.02 -8.46 -23.78
CA HIS A 300 18.50 -7.88 -25.02
C HIS A 300 17.48 -6.74 -24.81
N LEU A 301 16.91 -6.63 -23.60
CA LEU A 301 15.92 -5.59 -23.23
C LEU A 301 16.45 -4.62 -22.18
N VAL A 302 17.49 -4.99 -21.43
CA VAL A 302 18.05 -4.18 -20.34
C VAL A 302 19.57 -4.28 -20.40
N HIS A 303 20.23 -3.14 -20.54
CA HIS A 303 21.69 -3.14 -20.57
C HIS A 303 22.25 -3.43 -19.15
N PRO A 304 23.23 -4.32 -18.96
CA PRO A 304 23.75 -4.64 -17.62
C PRO A 304 24.27 -3.40 -16.85
N GLY A 305 24.88 -2.46 -17.57
CA GLY A 305 25.34 -1.18 -17.00
C GLY A 305 24.22 -0.22 -16.55
N GLN A 306 22.96 -0.52 -16.89
CA GLN A 306 21.78 0.22 -16.45
C GLN A 306 21.06 -0.45 -15.28
N VAL A 307 21.60 -1.55 -14.76
CA VAL A 307 21.11 -2.24 -13.56
C VAL A 307 22.04 -1.94 -12.40
N GLN A 308 21.49 -1.39 -11.34
CA GLN A 308 22.18 -1.12 -10.09
C GLN A 308 21.58 -1.97 -8.97
N GLU A 309 22.41 -2.78 -8.33
CA GLU A 309 22.03 -3.42 -7.07
C GLU A 309 22.05 -2.38 -5.93
N LEU A 310 20.96 -2.32 -5.18
CA LEU A 310 20.77 -1.48 -4.00
C LEU A 310 20.81 -2.37 -2.76
N ARG A 311 21.84 -2.19 -1.93
CA ARG A 311 21.99 -2.93 -0.67
C ARG A 311 21.38 -2.16 0.48
N ILE A 312 20.63 -2.87 1.32
CA ILE A 312 20.16 -2.34 2.59
C ILE A 312 21.37 -2.25 3.51
N HIS A 313 21.64 -1.04 4.00
CA HIS A 313 22.78 -0.81 4.88
C HIS A 313 22.50 -1.41 6.26
N ALA A 314 23.57 -1.76 6.98
CA ALA A 314 23.43 -2.20 8.37
C ALA A 314 22.68 -1.12 9.16
N PRO A 315 21.57 -1.45 9.85
CA PRO A 315 20.85 -0.45 10.62
C PRO A 315 21.76 0.04 11.75
N MET A 316 22.10 1.32 11.73
CA MET A 316 22.89 1.92 12.80
C MET A 316 21.97 2.15 14.01
N PRO A 317 22.24 1.53 15.18
CA PRO A 317 21.42 1.74 16.35
C PRO A 317 21.56 3.16 16.87
N VAL A 318 20.44 3.86 17.04
CA VAL A 318 20.38 5.20 17.63
C VAL A 318 19.75 5.08 19.01
N VAL A 319 20.55 5.24 20.06
CA VAL A 319 20.06 5.27 21.44
C VAL A 319 19.75 6.70 21.83
N THR A 320 18.53 6.93 22.32
CA THR A 320 18.14 8.22 22.88
C THR A 320 17.81 8.08 24.35
N GLU A 321 18.62 8.74 25.17
CA GLU A 321 18.53 8.71 26.62
C GLU A 321 17.50 9.72 27.15
N SER A 322 17.03 9.49 28.38
CA SER A 322 16.19 10.43 29.14
C SER A 322 14.92 10.82 28.39
N ILE A 323 14.14 9.82 27.99
CA ILE A 323 12.83 9.96 27.33
C ILE A 323 11.73 9.54 28.28
N TRP A 324 10.59 10.24 28.23
CA TRP A 324 9.34 9.74 28.81
C TRP A 324 8.80 8.59 27.95
N VAL A 325 8.82 7.37 28.46
CA VAL A 325 8.36 6.14 27.78
C VAL A 325 6.96 5.77 28.28
N PRO A 326 5.95 5.65 27.39
CA PRO A 326 4.61 5.18 27.75
C PRO A 326 4.63 3.74 28.29
N ARG A 327 3.88 3.47 29.37
CA ARG A 327 3.73 2.13 29.96
C ARG A 327 2.57 1.37 29.30
N LEU A 328 2.79 0.92 28.06
CA LEU A 328 1.81 0.15 27.28
C LEU A 328 1.69 -1.31 27.74
N ASP A 329 2.58 -1.74 28.64
CA ASP A 329 2.66 -3.07 29.24
C ASP A 329 1.72 -3.24 30.44
N ASP A 330 1.27 -2.14 31.05
CA ASP A 330 0.46 -2.16 32.26
C ASP A 330 -1.04 -2.02 31.93
N PRO A 331 -1.83 -3.11 31.98
CA PRO A 331 -3.26 -3.06 31.67
C PRO A 331 -4.04 -2.17 32.64
N THR A 332 -3.51 -1.87 33.83
CA THR A 332 -4.18 -0.98 34.78
C THR A 332 -3.99 0.50 34.43
N GLN A 333 -2.96 0.81 33.64
CA GLN A 333 -2.56 2.19 33.32
C GLN A 333 -2.77 2.56 31.86
N HIS A 334 -2.96 1.58 30.96
CA HIS A 334 -3.14 1.83 29.54
C HIS A 334 -4.18 0.88 28.92
N ALA A 335 -5.19 1.44 28.26
CA ALA A 335 -6.30 0.69 27.65
C ALA A 335 -5.84 -0.15 26.44
N LEU A 336 -4.71 0.19 25.80
CA LEU A 336 -4.14 -0.62 24.71
C LEU A 336 -3.89 -2.08 25.12
N SER A 337 -3.44 -2.30 26.35
CA SER A 337 -3.24 -3.62 26.94
C SER A 337 -4.54 -4.30 27.39
N GLN A 338 -5.69 -3.63 27.38
CA GLN A 338 -6.98 -4.24 27.74
C GLN A 338 -7.75 -4.77 26.52
N GLN A 339 -7.52 -4.22 25.32
CA GLN A 339 -7.99 -4.77 24.05
C GLN A 339 -9.54 -5.03 24.01
N PRO A 340 -10.36 -3.99 23.70
CA PRO A 340 -11.82 -3.96 23.91
C PRO A 340 -12.68 -4.77 22.90
N TRP A 341 -12.33 -6.03 22.58
CA TRP A 341 -12.84 -6.73 21.40
C TRP A 341 -14.34 -7.08 21.36
N SER A 342 -15.01 -7.28 22.51
CA SER A 342 -16.34 -7.93 22.49
C SER A 342 -17.38 -7.37 23.46
N THR A 343 -16.98 -6.68 24.54
CA THR A 343 -17.91 -6.22 25.59
C THR A 343 -17.69 -4.78 26.03
N ALA A 344 -16.82 -4.03 25.35
CA ALA A 344 -16.48 -2.70 25.79
C ALA A 344 -17.62 -1.70 25.60
N SER A 345 -17.89 -0.94 26.66
CA SER A 345 -18.72 0.24 26.67
C SER A 345 -18.18 1.32 25.73
N PRO A 346 -19.02 2.25 25.25
CA PRO A 346 -18.58 3.38 24.44
C PRO A 346 -17.47 4.22 25.10
N SER A 347 -17.49 4.35 26.43
CA SER A 347 -16.46 5.06 27.19
C SER A 347 -15.10 4.35 27.17
N GLU A 348 -15.08 3.03 27.28
CA GLU A 348 -13.84 2.24 27.19
C GLU A 348 -13.21 2.34 25.80
N TRP A 349 -14.04 2.37 24.75
CA TRP A 349 -13.57 2.63 23.39
C TRP A 349 -12.97 4.03 23.22
N GLN A 350 -13.58 5.05 23.82
CA GLN A 350 -13.03 6.40 23.78
C GLN A 350 -11.67 6.46 24.48
N HIS A 351 -11.55 5.87 25.67
CA HIS A 351 -10.27 5.80 26.39
C HIS A 351 -9.22 5.02 25.59
N PHE A 352 -9.58 3.88 25.00
CA PHE A 352 -8.70 3.14 24.11
C PHE A 352 -8.21 3.97 22.93
N GLN A 353 -9.11 4.75 22.31
CA GLN A 353 -8.76 5.62 21.19
C GLN A 353 -7.82 6.74 21.61
N ASP A 354 -8.09 7.40 22.74
CA ASP A 354 -7.27 8.49 23.28
C ASP A 354 -5.85 7.97 23.60
N ASP A 355 -5.77 6.83 24.29
CA ASP A 355 -4.53 6.14 24.64
C ASP A 355 -3.74 5.69 23.40
N LEU A 356 -4.42 5.14 22.39
CA LEU A 356 -3.79 4.79 21.12
C LEU A 356 -3.24 6.03 20.41
N GLN A 357 -4.00 7.13 20.45
CA GLN A 357 -3.59 8.37 19.83
C GLN A 357 -2.35 8.95 20.51
N GLU A 358 -2.34 9.00 21.84
CA GLU A 358 -1.17 9.40 22.63
C GLU A 358 0.06 8.53 22.30
N ALA A 359 -0.11 7.21 22.15
CA ALA A 359 0.97 6.29 21.80
C ALA A 359 1.51 6.51 20.37
N VAL A 360 0.64 6.76 19.40
CA VAL A 360 1.03 7.06 18.00
C VAL A 360 1.73 8.40 17.91
N GLU A 361 1.22 9.44 18.57
CA GLU A 361 1.85 10.76 18.63
C GLU A 361 3.23 10.69 19.28
N TRP A 362 3.34 9.98 20.41
CA TRP A 362 4.61 9.73 21.07
C TRP A 362 5.60 9.01 20.15
N ALA A 363 5.19 7.93 19.47
CA ALA A 363 6.06 7.15 18.59
C ALA A 363 6.55 8.00 17.41
N GLY A 364 5.69 8.84 16.84
CA GLY A 364 6.06 9.80 15.80
C GLY A 364 7.08 10.83 16.29
N LEU A 365 6.90 11.40 17.48
CA LEU A 365 7.86 12.36 18.04
C LEU A 365 9.19 11.70 18.43
N ALA A 366 9.15 10.48 18.97
CA ALA A 366 10.35 9.69 19.29
C ALA A 366 11.12 9.32 18.02
N SER A 367 10.42 8.93 16.95
CA SER A 367 10.99 8.69 15.62
C SER A 367 11.77 9.90 15.11
N LEU A 368 11.18 11.09 15.22
CA LEU A 368 11.79 12.36 14.82
C LEU A 368 12.92 12.82 15.75
N GLY A 369 13.15 12.14 16.88
CA GLY A 369 14.11 12.58 17.90
C GLY A 369 13.71 13.91 18.55
N ALA A 370 12.41 14.20 18.61
CA ALA A 370 11.91 15.50 19.06
C ALA A 370 12.29 15.76 20.53
N ASN A 371 12.71 16.98 20.83
CA ASN A 371 13.07 17.34 22.21
C ASN A 371 11.89 17.24 23.18
N ALA A 372 10.64 17.37 22.70
CA ALA A 372 9.44 17.35 23.53
C ALA A 372 9.19 16.01 24.25
N VAL A 373 9.77 14.90 23.78
CA VAL A 373 9.65 13.59 24.47
C VAL A 373 10.69 13.39 25.57
N ARG A 374 11.66 14.30 25.73
CA ARG A 374 12.74 14.16 26.71
C ARG A 374 12.27 14.51 28.12
N THR A 375 12.80 13.85 29.14
CA THR A 375 12.43 14.06 30.55
C THR A 375 12.83 15.44 31.08
N TYR A 376 13.90 16.00 30.53
CA TYR A 376 14.39 17.34 30.86
C TYR A 376 13.91 18.42 29.87
N ALA A 377 12.99 18.09 28.98
CA ALA A 377 12.45 19.05 28.03
C ALA A 377 11.80 20.22 28.75
N LYS A 378 12.17 21.44 28.36
CA LYS A 378 11.44 22.66 28.70
C LYS A 378 10.74 23.13 27.42
N PRO A 379 9.57 22.57 27.09
CA PRO A 379 8.84 22.99 25.90
C PRO A 379 8.64 24.51 25.92
N ASP A 380 8.74 25.14 24.75
CA ASP A 380 8.33 26.53 24.61
C ASP A 380 6.82 26.70 24.86
N SER A 381 6.36 27.93 25.02
CA SER A 381 4.93 28.21 25.24
C SER A 381 4.04 27.83 24.06
N THR A 382 4.61 27.43 22.92
CA THR A 382 3.87 27.03 21.71
C THR A 382 3.73 25.51 21.57
N CYS A 383 4.51 24.73 22.32
CA CYS A 383 4.43 23.29 22.34
C CYS A 383 3.26 22.84 23.22
N VAL A 384 2.23 22.28 22.57
CA VAL A 384 1.03 21.74 23.23
C VAL A 384 1.14 20.26 23.57
N TYR A 385 2.23 19.61 23.18
CA TYR A 385 2.45 18.21 23.46
C TYR A 385 2.79 18.00 24.94
N ALA A 386 2.18 16.98 25.54
CA ALA A 386 2.53 16.45 26.84
C ALA A 386 2.79 14.95 26.69
N ALA A 387 3.74 14.41 27.47
CA ALA A 387 3.98 12.97 27.48
C ALA A 387 2.69 12.22 27.92
N PRO A 388 2.45 11.00 27.39
CA PRO A 388 1.29 10.20 27.78
C PRO A 388 1.22 10.01 29.29
N ARG A 389 0.01 9.99 29.86
CA ARG A 389 -0.20 10.09 31.32
C ARG A 389 0.52 9.00 32.13
N SER A 390 0.60 7.80 31.58
CA SER A 390 1.27 6.64 32.16
C SER A 390 2.70 6.48 31.62
N SER A 391 3.47 7.56 31.55
CA SER A 391 4.87 7.51 31.13
C SER A 391 5.83 7.37 32.30
N GLN A 392 6.98 6.74 32.06
CA GLN A 392 8.09 6.65 32.99
C GLN A 392 9.40 7.09 32.32
N PRO A 393 10.40 7.58 33.06
CA PRO A 393 11.72 7.86 32.50
C PRO A 393 12.36 6.57 31.97
N GLY A 394 13.04 6.67 30.84
CA GLY A 394 13.88 5.60 30.31
C GLY A 394 14.65 6.06 29.09
N ARG A 395 15.00 5.11 28.24
CA ARG A 395 15.69 5.35 26.97
C ARG A 395 15.05 4.55 25.85
N THR A 396 15.35 4.91 24.61
CA THR A 396 14.84 4.20 23.44
C THR A 396 15.99 3.83 22.52
N LEU A 397 15.97 2.61 21.99
CA LEU A 397 16.79 2.22 20.85
C LEU A 397 15.94 2.33 19.58
N LYS A 398 16.45 3.06 18.59
CA LYS A 398 15.85 3.17 17.26
C LYS A 398 16.71 2.47 16.21
N LEU A 399 16.07 1.67 15.36
CA LEU A 399 16.67 1.05 14.17
C LEU A 399 15.91 1.53 12.94
N THR A 400 16.63 1.89 11.88
CA THR A 400 16.03 2.32 10.61
C THR A 400 16.64 1.50 9.47
N LEU A 401 15.77 0.86 8.68
CA LEU A 401 16.11 0.20 7.43
C LEU A 401 15.46 1.00 6.31
N ALA A 402 16.26 1.75 5.56
CA ALA A 402 15.79 2.56 4.46
C ALA A 402 16.90 2.74 3.42
N GLY A 403 16.51 3.16 2.21
CA GLY A 403 17.44 3.70 1.24
C GLY A 403 17.93 5.09 1.67
N THR A 404 18.96 5.61 1.00
CA THR A 404 19.30 7.03 1.13
C THR A 404 18.39 7.87 0.25
N ARG A 405 18.34 9.18 0.48
CA ARG A 405 17.55 10.11 -0.35
C ARG A 405 17.87 9.98 -1.84
N ASP A 406 19.15 9.75 -2.18
CA ASP A 406 19.63 9.64 -3.56
C ASP A 406 19.50 8.22 -4.12
N LYS A 407 19.36 7.22 -3.24
CA LYS A 407 19.23 5.80 -3.58
C LYS A 407 18.04 5.20 -2.82
N PRO A 408 16.80 5.61 -3.18
CA PRO A 408 15.62 4.97 -2.64
C PRO A 408 15.63 3.49 -3.02
N LEU A 409 15.16 2.62 -2.13
CA LEU A 409 15.07 1.18 -2.35
C LEU A 409 13.69 0.67 -1.96
N LEU A 410 13.31 -0.49 -2.51
CA LEU A 410 12.11 -1.21 -2.11
C LEU A 410 12.47 -2.24 -1.02
N LEU A 411 11.73 -2.21 0.09
CA LEU A 411 11.79 -3.25 1.10
C LEU A 411 10.79 -4.35 0.75
N SER A 412 11.28 -5.60 0.70
CA SER A 412 10.41 -6.75 0.51
C SER A 412 9.47 -6.92 1.71
N PRO A 413 8.16 -7.17 1.48
CA PRO A 413 7.25 -7.62 2.53
C PRO A 413 7.76 -8.85 3.30
N LEU A 414 8.48 -9.75 2.62
CA LEU A 414 9.07 -10.93 3.23
C LEU A 414 10.18 -10.57 4.23
N LEU A 415 11.03 -9.59 3.91
CA LEU A 415 12.03 -9.07 4.86
C LEU A 415 11.35 -8.47 6.10
N ILE A 416 10.32 -7.66 5.88
CA ILE A 416 9.56 -7.02 6.96
C ILE A 416 8.92 -8.10 7.84
N ALA A 417 8.38 -9.17 7.25
CA ALA A 417 7.83 -10.32 7.98
C ALA A 417 8.89 -11.03 8.84
N TYR A 418 10.11 -11.26 8.34
CA TYR A 418 11.18 -11.84 9.16
C TYR A 418 11.57 -10.94 10.34
N ILE A 419 11.74 -9.64 10.11
CA ILE A 419 12.04 -8.68 11.16
C ILE A 419 10.91 -8.61 12.19
N THR A 420 9.66 -8.73 11.73
CA THR A 420 8.47 -8.79 12.59
C THR A 420 8.53 -10.01 13.53
N ARG A 421 8.92 -11.19 13.01
CA ARG A 421 9.08 -12.42 13.81
C ARG A 421 10.19 -12.27 14.85
N GLU A 422 11.32 -11.68 14.46
CA GLU A 422 12.44 -11.39 15.37
C GLU A 422 12.04 -10.44 16.50
N LEU A 423 11.26 -9.41 16.16
CA LEU A 423 10.75 -8.44 17.13
C LEU A 423 9.73 -9.07 18.07
N ASP A 424 8.82 -9.89 17.56
CA ASP A 424 7.84 -10.62 18.36
C ASP A 424 8.53 -11.57 19.35
N ALA A 425 9.55 -12.31 18.90
CA ALA A 425 10.37 -13.17 19.76
C ALA A 425 11.07 -12.36 20.86
N LEU A 426 11.73 -11.26 20.51
CA LEU A 426 12.42 -10.39 21.45
C LEU A 426 11.48 -9.87 22.56
N VAL A 427 10.32 -9.34 22.19
CA VAL A 427 9.34 -8.80 23.14
C VAL A 427 8.70 -9.93 23.97
N SER A 428 8.66 -11.18 23.47
CA SER A 428 8.15 -12.33 24.24
C SER A 428 9.09 -12.71 25.36
N GLU A 429 10.39 -12.68 25.08
CA GLU A 429 11.42 -13.19 25.96
C GLU A 429 11.90 -12.14 26.98
N LEU A 430 11.74 -10.85 26.67
CA LEU A 430 12.21 -9.76 27.48
C LEU A 430 11.06 -9.01 28.14
N THR A 431 10.82 -9.33 29.41
CA THR A 431 9.96 -8.53 30.29
C THR A 431 10.47 -7.09 30.44
N SER A 432 11.73 -6.82 30.11
CA SER A 432 12.39 -5.52 30.25
C SER A 432 12.04 -4.49 29.18
N ILE A 433 11.62 -4.94 27.99
CA ILE A 433 11.32 -4.05 26.86
C ILE A 433 9.89 -3.52 26.96
N GLY A 434 9.00 -4.22 27.68
CA GLY A 434 7.60 -3.84 27.85
C GLY A 434 6.80 -4.00 26.55
N TRP A 435 7.22 -3.37 25.46
CA TRP A 435 6.58 -3.38 24.16
C TRP A 435 7.55 -2.83 23.10
N ALA A 436 7.22 -2.91 21.81
CA ALA A 436 7.98 -2.30 20.74
C ALA A 436 7.07 -1.66 19.69
N THR A 437 7.55 -0.65 18.96
CA THR A 437 6.88 -0.18 17.74
C THR A 437 7.65 -0.54 16.50
N MET A 438 6.90 -0.86 15.45
CA MET A 438 7.38 -1.03 14.10
C MET A 438 6.56 -0.14 13.18
N THR A 439 7.23 0.80 12.51
CA THR A 439 6.61 1.76 11.58
C THR A 439 7.14 1.49 10.19
N CYS A 440 6.25 1.35 9.22
CA CYS A 440 6.64 1.20 7.82
C CYS A 440 6.07 2.34 7.00
N ALA A 441 6.94 3.02 6.27
CA ALA A 441 6.57 4.04 5.30
C ALA A 441 6.66 3.47 3.88
N GLY A 442 5.68 3.81 3.06
CA GLY A 442 5.62 3.52 1.65
C GLY A 442 6.01 4.69 0.77
N PHE A 443 5.90 4.51 -0.54
CA PHE A 443 6.21 5.54 -1.51
C PHE A 443 5.02 6.47 -1.76
N ALA A 444 5.26 7.78 -1.66
CA ALA A 444 4.31 8.85 -1.96
C ALA A 444 3.61 8.71 -3.32
N GLN A 445 4.39 8.31 -4.32
CA GLN A 445 4.00 8.24 -5.71
C GLN A 445 3.46 6.86 -6.12
N ALA A 446 3.36 5.90 -5.19
CA ALA A 446 2.85 4.58 -5.50
C ALA A 446 1.37 4.67 -5.95
N PRO A 447 1.01 4.16 -7.15
CA PRO A 447 -0.37 4.19 -7.64
C PRO A 447 -1.36 3.44 -6.74
N LEU A 448 -0.84 2.43 -6.03
CA LEU A 448 -1.54 1.59 -5.07
C LEU A 448 -0.71 1.59 -3.79
N THR A 449 -1.38 1.64 -2.66
CA THR A 449 -0.72 1.67 -1.34
C THR A 449 -1.02 0.36 -0.61
N TRP A 450 -2.27 -0.08 -0.70
CA TRP A 450 -2.72 -1.39 -0.27
C TRP A 450 -3.24 -2.20 -1.47
N ARG A 451 -2.99 -3.51 -1.48
CA ARG A 451 -3.55 -4.46 -2.46
C ARG A 451 -5.08 -4.57 -2.35
N SER A 452 -5.63 -4.36 -1.15
CA SER A 452 -7.08 -4.35 -0.95
C SER A 452 -7.69 -3.05 -1.48
N LYS A 453 -8.64 -3.17 -2.42
CA LYS A 453 -9.45 -2.04 -2.92
C LYS A 453 -10.38 -1.45 -1.85
N VAL A 454 -10.47 -2.06 -0.68
CA VAL A 454 -11.33 -1.64 0.42
C VAL A 454 -10.48 -1.54 1.69
N PRO A 455 -10.74 -0.59 2.61
CA PRO A 455 -10.12 -0.57 3.93
C PRO A 455 -10.07 -1.95 4.56
N LEU A 456 -8.94 -2.29 5.17
CA LEU A 456 -8.79 -3.51 5.95
C LEU A 456 -9.93 -3.65 6.99
N SER A 457 -10.39 -2.51 7.53
CA SER A 457 -11.53 -2.42 8.44
C SER A 457 -12.85 -2.94 7.84
N SER A 458 -13.04 -2.89 6.52
CA SER A 458 -14.23 -3.45 5.87
C SER A 458 -14.13 -4.97 5.70
N VAL A 459 -12.93 -5.49 5.42
CA VAL A 459 -12.66 -6.93 5.25
C VAL A 459 -12.78 -7.65 6.59
N TYR A 460 -12.37 -6.98 7.68
CA TYR A 460 -12.31 -7.57 9.02
C TYR A 460 -13.43 -7.12 9.97
N GLY A 461 -14.48 -6.51 9.43
CA GLY A 461 -15.75 -6.39 10.16
C GLY A 461 -15.88 -5.15 11.03
N ALA A 462 -15.75 -3.96 10.45
CA ALA A 462 -16.61 -2.87 10.88
C ALA A 462 -18.06 -3.32 10.68
N LYS A 463 -18.64 -4.01 11.68
CA LYS A 463 -20.09 -4.08 11.82
C LYS A 463 -20.53 -2.64 11.79
N GLU A 464 -21.27 -2.26 10.76
CA GLU A 464 -21.87 -0.93 10.70
C GLU A 464 -22.50 -0.66 12.07
N LEU A 465 -22.11 0.46 12.68
CA LEU A 465 -22.73 0.91 13.93
C LEU A 465 -24.25 0.78 13.75
N PRO A 466 -24.97 0.14 14.70
CA PRO A 466 -26.40 -0.10 14.57
C PRO A 466 -27.13 1.24 14.49
N GLY A 467 -27.35 1.72 13.27
CA GLY A 467 -27.79 3.09 13.00
C GLY A 467 -28.03 3.35 11.51
N ASN A 468 -27.29 2.68 10.62
CA ASN A 468 -27.59 2.67 9.18
C ASN A 468 -28.53 1.51 8.84
N LYS A 469 -29.83 1.71 9.04
CA LYS A 469 -30.86 0.79 8.49
C LYS A 469 -30.91 0.96 6.96
N ALA A 470 -30.07 0.24 6.23
CA ALA A 470 -30.42 -0.19 4.88
C ALA A 470 -31.45 -1.31 5.00
N ALA A 471 -32.58 -1.15 4.30
CA ALA A 471 -33.69 -2.11 4.34
C ALA A 471 -33.22 -3.50 3.86
N LEU A 472 -33.12 -4.44 4.80
CA LEU A 472 -32.89 -5.85 4.53
C LEU A 472 -34.11 -6.43 3.79
N SER A 473 -33.92 -6.80 2.53
CA SER A 473 -34.82 -7.71 1.83
C SER A 473 -34.65 -9.12 2.42
N HIS A 474 -35.73 -9.69 2.93
CA HIS A 474 -35.81 -11.10 3.28
C HIS A 474 -35.30 -11.99 2.13
N ARG A 475 -34.25 -12.79 2.40
CA ARG A 475 -34.03 -14.06 1.71
C ARG A 475 -34.32 -15.16 2.73
N GLN A 476 -35.42 -15.88 2.50
CA GLN A 476 -35.74 -17.11 3.20
C GLN A 476 -34.72 -18.19 2.81
N SER A 477 -34.33 -18.96 3.81
CA SER A 477 -33.58 -20.20 3.71
C SER A 477 -34.50 -21.35 3.31
N GLU A 478 -34.12 -22.12 2.31
CA GLU A 478 -34.57 -23.51 2.17
C GLU A 478 -33.33 -24.37 1.90
N ASN A 479 -33.05 -25.25 2.86
CA ASN A 479 -32.35 -26.51 2.68
C ASN A 479 -33.43 -27.57 2.50
N GLU A 480 -33.35 -28.41 1.47
CA GLU A 480 -33.09 -29.86 1.61
C GLU A 480 -33.23 -30.58 0.26
N ASP A 481 -32.38 -31.58 0.16
CA ASP A 481 -32.17 -32.61 -0.86
C ASP A 481 -33.41 -33.19 -1.57
N VAL A 482 -33.22 -33.69 -2.80
CA VAL A 482 -33.42 -35.11 -3.19
C VAL A 482 -33.38 -35.29 -4.73
N ALA A 483 -32.56 -36.28 -5.14
CA ALA A 483 -32.64 -37.20 -6.29
C ALA A 483 -32.70 -36.72 -7.76
N MET A 484 -31.62 -37.08 -8.47
CA MET A 484 -31.54 -37.82 -9.74
C MET A 484 -32.86 -38.32 -10.38
N THR A 485 -33.13 -37.88 -11.62
CA THR A 485 -33.64 -38.60 -12.82
C THR A 485 -33.54 -37.61 -13.98
N ASP A 486 -32.68 -37.77 -14.99
CA ASP A 486 -32.83 -38.55 -16.24
C ASP A 486 -34.06 -38.22 -17.11
N SER A 487 -33.80 -38.20 -18.43
CA SER A 487 -34.73 -38.18 -19.58
C SER A 487 -35.10 -36.83 -20.24
N SER A 488 -34.47 -36.64 -21.41
CA SER A 488 -35.11 -36.53 -22.73
C SER A 488 -35.58 -35.16 -23.28
N GLU A 489 -34.91 -34.80 -24.38
CA GLU A 489 -35.46 -34.53 -25.73
C GLU A 489 -36.83 -33.84 -25.87
N GLY A 490 -36.81 -32.77 -26.64
CA GLY A 490 -37.98 -32.08 -27.18
C GLY A 490 -37.55 -30.95 -28.11
N GLU A 491 -37.15 -31.33 -29.34
CA GLU A 491 -37.23 -30.45 -30.51
C GLU A 491 -38.69 -30.03 -30.71
N GLU A 492 -38.92 -28.78 -31.10
CA GLU A 492 -39.94 -28.45 -32.10
C GLU A 492 -39.73 -27.01 -32.59
N ASP A 493 -39.55 -26.93 -33.91
CA ASP A 493 -39.58 -25.74 -34.74
C ASP A 493 -40.93 -25.03 -34.65
N ASP A 494 -40.94 -23.70 -34.82
CA ASP A 494 -42.02 -23.11 -35.62
C ASP A 494 -41.57 -21.77 -36.22
N GLU A 495 -41.46 -21.78 -37.55
CA GLU A 495 -41.38 -20.59 -38.39
C GLU A 495 -42.79 -20.00 -38.55
N GLY A 496 -42.90 -18.68 -38.43
CA GLY A 496 -44.17 -17.98 -38.67
C GLY A 496 -43.93 -16.57 -39.17
N GLU A 497 -43.66 -16.42 -40.46
CA GLU A 497 -43.87 -15.18 -41.19
C GLU A 497 -45.37 -14.87 -41.25
N SER A 498 -45.80 -13.69 -40.80
CA SER A 498 -46.89 -13.02 -41.48
C SER A 498 -47.02 -11.53 -41.19
N ASP A 499 -47.46 -10.89 -42.26
CA ASP A 499 -47.45 -9.48 -42.61
C ASP A 499 -48.75 -8.78 -42.19
N SER A 500 -48.67 -7.45 -42.12
CA SER A 500 -49.75 -6.46 -42.21
C SER A 500 -50.74 -6.31 -41.04
N SER A 501 -50.75 -5.13 -40.41
CA SER A 501 -51.77 -4.12 -40.73
C SER A 501 -51.60 -2.84 -39.90
N LEU A 502 -52.00 -1.75 -40.53
CA LEU A 502 -52.06 -0.40 -40.01
C LEU A 502 -53.10 -0.29 -38.89
N ASP A 503 -52.69 0.21 -37.72
CA ASP A 503 -53.63 0.88 -36.83
C ASP A 503 -53.05 2.17 -36.25
N MET A 504 -53.84 3.22 -36.37
CA MET A 504 -53.59 4.61 -36.00
C MET A 504 -54.31 4.87 -34.68
N GLY A 505 -53.59 4.90 -33.56
CA GLY A 505 -54.26 5.23 -32.30
C GLY A 505 -53.38 5.32 -31.08
N ALA A 506 -53.46 6.48 -30.41
CA ALA A 506 -52.98 6.78 -29.06
C ALA A 506 -51.46 6.90 -28.85
N ARG A 507 -51.02 8.16 -28.75
CA ARG A 507 -49.75 8.58 -28.11
C ARG A 507 -49.70 8.08 -26.66
N VAL A 508 -49.11 6.92 -26.45
CA VAL A 508 -48.63 6.49 -25.13
C VAL A 508 -47.24 7.08 -24.92
N VAL A 509 -47.14 8.05 -24.02
CA VAL A 509 -45.86 8.60 -23.55
C VAL A 509 -45.11 7.50 -22.80
N ARG A 510 -44.27 6.74 -23.53
CA ARG A 510 -43.29 5.83 -22.94
C ARG A 510 -42.28 6.65 -22.13
N ARG A 511 -42.55 6.81 -20.83
CA ARG A 511 -41.52 7.18 -19.85
C ARG A 511 -40.47 6.06 -19.88
N LYS A 512 -39.36 6.31 -20.57
CA LYS A 512 -38.13 5.51 -20.44
C LYS A 512 -37.79 5.45 -18.95
N LYS A 513 -38.09 4.32 -18.29
CA LYS A 513 -37.52 3.97 -16.99
C LYS A 513 -36.01 3.90 -17.22
N ARG A 514 -35.34 5.02 -16.98
CA ARG A 514 -33.89 5.08 -16.88
C ARG A 514 -33.54 4.16 -15.71
N SER A 515 -33.18 2.92 -16.03
CA SER A 515 -32.54 1.99 -15.11
C SER A 515 -31.36 2.74 -14.51
N LYS A 516 -31.56 3.24 -13.28
CA LYS A 516 -30.47 3.69 -12.45
C LYS A 516 -29.72 2.40 -12.14
N ARG A 517 -28.67 2.10 -12.90
CA ARG A 517 -27.61 1.23 -12.40
C ARG A 517 -27.17 1.85 -11.09
N SER A 518 -27.58 1.23 -9.99
CA SER A 518 -26.97 1.43 -8.68
C SER A 518 -25.56 0.87 -8.82
N ILE A 519 -24.65 1.68 -9.36
CA ILE A 519 -23.24 1.54 -9.06
C ILE A 519 -23.19 1.68 -7.54
N GLY A 520 -22.90 0.56 -6.87
CA GLY A 520 -22.77 0.49 -5.41
C GLY A 520 -21.85 1.63 -4.97
N LYS A 521 -22.34 2.46 -4.05
CA LYS A 521 -21.71 3.71 -3.66
C LYS A 521 -20.60 3.53 -2.61
N ASP A 522 -20.28 2.29 -2.24
CA ASP A 522 -19.60 2.02 -0.99
C ASP A 522 -18.21 1.36 -1.18
N HIS A 523 -17.66 1.40 -2.40
CA HIS A 523 -16.27 1.03 -2.64
C HIS A 523 -15.42 2.30 -2.71
N THR A 524 -14.99 2.79 -1.54
CA THR A 524 -13.89 3.74 -1.45
C THR A 524 -12.59 3.00 -1.75
N GLU A 525 -12.14 3.13 -3.00
CA GLU A 525 -10.83 2.63 -3.41
C GLU A 525 -9.72 3.44 -2.75
N HIS A 526 -8.65 2.81 -2.32
CA HIS A 526 -7.46 3.50 -1.83
C HIS A 526 -6.53 3.84 -2.99
N SER A 527 -6.79 4.94 -3.68
CA SER A 527 -5.71 5.63 -4.41
C SER A 527 -5.61 7.03 -3.82
N PHE A 528 -4.40 7.56 -3.64
CA PHE A 528 -4.22 8.84 -2.93
C PHE A 528 -3.89 9.96 -3.91
N THR A 529 -4.24 11.18 -3.52
CA THR A 529 -3.71 12.39 -4.15
C THR A 529 -2.23 12.56 -3.78
N PRO A 530 -1.34 12.86 -4.75
CA PRO A 530 0.10 13.01 -4.53
C PRO A 530 0.53 14.05 -3.48
N SER A 531 -0.38 14.91 -2.99
CA SER A 531 -0.05 16.08 -2.17
C SER A 531 0.01 15.83 -0.66
N THR A 532 -0.50 14.71 -0.14
CA THR A 532 -0.42 14.36 1.31
C THR A 532 0.59 13.25 1.61
N GLY A 533 1.08 12.57 0.57
CA GLY A 533 2.48 12.18 0.41
C GLY A 533 2.99 10.91 1.08
N GLU A 534 2.43 10.37 2.16
CA GLU A 534 2.99 9.16 2.75
C GLU A 534 1.89 8.18 3.14
N THR A 535 2.00 6.96 2.63
CA THR A 535 1.16 5.84 3.05
C THR A 535 2.01 4.89 3.87
N GLY A 536 1.46 4.40 4.96
CA GLY A 536 2.21 3.52 5.82
C GLY A 536 1.34 2.96 6.92
N TRP A 537 2.00 2.27 7.83
CA TRP A 537 1.36 1.74 9.02
C TRP A 537 2.34 1.81 10.18
N ILE A 538 1.78 1.92 11.37
CA ILE A 538 2.50 1.75 12.63
C ILE A 538 1.87 0.57 13.37
N SER A 539 2.70 -0.28 13.94
CA SER A 539 2.26 -1.46 14.68
C SER A 539 2.97 -1.51 16.03
N PHE A 540 2.20 -1.80 17.08
CA PHE A 540 2.72 -1.95 18.44
C PHE A 540 2.74 -3.44 18.79
N CYS A 541 3.92 -3.98 19.14
CA CYS A 541 4.11 -5.32 19.67
C CYS A 541 4.11 -5.24 21.20
N LEU A 542 3.06 -5.75 21.83
CA LEU A 542 2.85 -5.74 23.28
C LEU A 542 3.39 -7.04 23.92
N PRO A 543 3.67 -7.06 25.24
CA PRO A 543 4.19 -8.25 25.90
C PRO A 543 3.07 -9.30 26.05
N PRO A 544 3.40 -10.58 26.26
CA PRO A 544 2.38 -11.58 26.57
C PRO A 544 1.76 -11.28 27.96
N VAL A 545 0.45 -11.06 28.02
CA VAL A 545 -0.29 -10.95 29.29
C VAL A 545 -0.74 -12.35 29.74
N ALA A 546 -0.44 -12.69 31.00
CA ALA A 546 -0.36 -14.04 31.53
C ALA A 546 -1.61 -14.93 31.39
N GLU A 547 -2.83 -14.39 31.18
CA GLU A 547 -4.03 -15.23 31.29
C GLU A 547 -5.05 -15.17 30.14
N VAL A 548 -5.16 -14.10 29.33
CA VAL A 548 -6.31 -13.99 28.39
C VAL A 548 -6.01 -13.32 27.05
N GLN A 549 -4.87 -12.62 26.89
CA GLN A 549 -4.60 -11.95 25.62
C GLN A 549 -4.04 -12.90 24.56
N ARG A 550 -4.66 -12.86 23.39
CA ARG A 550 -4.35 -13.76 22.29
C ARG A 550 -3.82 -13.04 21.04
N SER A 551 -3.77 -11.70 21.01
CA SER A 551 -3.11 -10.91 19.97
C SER A 551 -2.20 -9.86 20.59
N ARG A 552 -0.93 -9.84 20.19
CA ARG A 552 0.09 -8.92 20.72
C ARG A 552 0.32 -7.70 19.84
N TRP A 553 -0.23 -7.71 18.64
CA TRP A 553 0.01 -6.67 17.65
C TRP A 553 -1.21 -5.77 17.48
N VAL A 554 -1.01 -4.47 17.68
CA VAL A 554 -1.99 -3.42 17.40
C VAL A 554 -1.52 -2.65 16.17
N LEU A 555 -2.19 -2.83 15.03
CA LEU A 555 -1.81 -2.17 13.78
C LEU A 555 -2.71 -0.96 13.52
N VAL A 556 -2.08 0.17 13.22
CA VAL A 556 -2.74 1.40 12.82
C VAL A 556 -2.30 1.72 11.40
N GLU A 557 -3.28 1.74 10.49
CA GLU A 557 -3.08 2.18 9.12
C GLU A 557 -3.11 3.72 9.09
N LEU A 558 -2.01 4.30 8.61
CA LEU A 558 -1.85 5.73 8.45
C LEU A 558 -2.40 6.12 7.08
N VAL A 559 -3.68 6.47 7.06
CA VAL A 559 -4.37 6.96 5.87
C VAL A 559 -4.15 8.47 5.81
N GLY A 560 -3.23 8.92 4.96
CA GLY A 560 -2.99 10.34 4.69
C GLY A 560 -4.19 10.98 4.00
N THR A 561 -5.20 11.43 4.76
CA THR A 561 -6.47 11.86 4.16
C THR A 561 -6.37 13.19 3.41
N ASP A 562 -6.64 13.15 2.10
CA ASP A 562 -7.55 14.12 1.47
C ASP A 562 -8.90 13.42 1.19
N THR A 563 -9.59 12.98 2.25
CA THR A 563 -10.88 12.26 2.12
C THR A 563 -12.09 13.20 2.17
N ARG A 564 -12.02 14.32 1.42
CA ARG A 564 -13.20 15.15 1.13
C ARG A 564 -14.02 14.61 -0.06
N SER A 565 -14.33 13.31 -0.05
CA SER A 565 -15.25 12.67 -1.02
C SER A 565 -16.68 12.54 -0.49
#